data_AF-A0A8R7R2L7-F1
#
_entry.id   AF-A0A8R7R2L7-F1
#
_cell.length_a   1.000
_cell.length_b   1.000
_cell.length_c   1.000
_cell.angle_alpha   90.00
_cell.angle_beta   90.00
_cell.angle_gamma   90.00
#
_symmetry.space_group_name_H-M   'P 1'
#
loop_
_entity.id
_entity.type
_entity.pdbx_description
1 polymer ?
#
loop_
_entity_poly.entity_id
_entity_poly.type
_entity_poly.pdbx_seq_one_letter_code
_entity_poly.pdbx_strand_id
1 'polypeptide(L)'
;MQGSVLRMGPCGGGGGHDRDMDMRGVNRVVKLVIRHGDTVDAISVLYERNGREEWTDLWGGQGGTLSEICLRPDEHFTGVVGHYGEFDGSFVVRSLTFVSNARSFGPYGQEDGVPFALPAAGGKILGFHARSGRRLDALGTYVKMADQSRKTPRN
;
A
#
# COMPACT_ATOMS: atom_id res chain seq x y z
N MET A 1 9.30 22.82 7.43
CA MET A 1 7.84 22.63 7.30
C MET A 1 7.63 21.18 6.87
N GLN A 2 6.77 20.41 7.55
CA GLN A 2 6.51 19.01 7.19
C GLN A 2 5.66 19.00 5.93
N GLY A 3 6.20 18.47 4.82
CA GLY A 3 5.44 18.28 3.58
C GLY A 3 4.13 17.53 3.84
N SER A 4 3.05 17.98 3.22
CA SER A 4 1.71 17.42 3.40
C SER A 4 1.65 15.95 2.97
N VAL A 5 1.06 15.10 3.82
CA VAL A 5 0.75 13.70 3.50
C VAL A 5 -0.67 13.63 2.95
N LEU A 6 -0.83 13.11 1.74
CA LEU A 6 -2.10 12.92 1.06
C LEU A 6 -2.61 11.50 1.28
N ARG A 7 -3.90 11.35 1.60
CA ARG A 7 -4.58 10.07 1.73
C ARG A 7 -5.30 9.74 0.42
N MET A 8 -4.93 8.63 -0.22
CA MET A 8 -5.50 8.16 -1.49
C MET A 8 -6.32 6.88 -1.28
N GLY A 9 -7.40 6.71 -2.05
CA GLY A 9 -8.31 5.56 -1.95
C GLY A 9 -9.24 5.60 -0.72
N PRO A 10 -9.71 4.45 -0.22
CA PRO A 10 -9.28 3.10 -0.60
C PRO A 10 -9.96 2.61 -1.89
N CYS A 11 -9.35 1.63 -2.56
CA CYS A 11 -9.93 0.91 -3.69
C CYS A 11 -10.21 -0.54 -3.26
N GLY A 12 -11.43 -1.02 -3.51
CA GLY A 12 -11.88 -2.34 -3.10
C GLY A 12 -13.37 -2.36 -2.71
N GLY A 13 -13.76 -3.37 -1.93
CA GLY A 13 -15.12 -3.54 -1.41
C GLY A 13 -15.39 -2.81 -0.10
N GLY A 14 -16.67 -2.75 0.28
CA GLY A 14 -17.15 -2.12 1.51
C GLY A 14 -17.12 -3.01 2.76
N GLY A 15 -16.68 -4.27 2.63
CA GLY A 15 -16.63 -5.23 3.74
C GLY A 15 -15.54 -4.91 4.77
N GLY A 16 -15.36 -5.81 5.73
CA GLY A 16 -14.31 -5.74 6.75
C GLY A 16 -14.43 -4.55 7.73
N HIS A 17 -13.34 -4.31 8.45
CA HIS A 17 -13.19 -3.20 9.39
C HIS A 17 -12.04 -2.30 8.97
N ASP A 18 -12.11 -1.02 9.35
CA ASP A 18 -11.07 -0.05 9.05
C ASP A 18 -9.75 -0.42 9.73
N ARG A 19 -8.67 -0.24 8.97
CA ARG A 19 -7.28 -0.38 9.38
C ARG A 19 -6.54 0.86 8.92
N ASP A 20 -5.76 1.45 9.80
CA ASP A 20 -5.11 2.72 9.49
C ASP A 20 -3.76 2.81 10.17
N MET A 21 -2.74 3.22 9.42
CA MET A 21 -1.43 3.56 9.99
C MET A 21 -1.50 4.97 10.55
N ASP A 22 -1.09 5.14 11.81
CA ASP A 22 -0.82 6.48 12.32
C ASP A 22 0.40 7.07 11.60
N MET A 23 0.17 8.05 10.74
CA MET A 23 1.22 8.61 9.88
C MET A 23 2.16 9.58 10.62
N ARG A 24 1.94 9.85 11.91
CA ARG A 24 2.81 10.73 12.70
C ARG A 24 4.21 10.12 12.82
N GLY A 25 5.22 10.90 12.43
CA GLY A 25 6.63 10.53 12.54
C GLY A 25 7.08 9.41 11.59
N VAL A 26 6.24 8.96 10.65
CA VAL A 26 6.62 7.91 9.69
C VAL A 26 7.63 8.44 8.68
N ASN A 27 8.75 7.74 8.53
CA ASN A 27 9.87 8.08 7.66
C ASN A 27 9.79 7.38 6.30
N ARG A 28 9.55 6.06 6.30
CA ARG A 28 9.49 5.20 5.11
C ARG A 28 8.86 3.84 5.41
N VAL A 29 8.35 3.18 4.37
CA VAL A 29 8.12 1.74 4.37
C VAL A 29 9.46 1.02 4.19
N VAL A 30 9.68 -0.05 4.94
CA VAL A 30 10.89 -0.88 4.90
C VAL A 30 10.60 -2.21 4.22
N LYS A 31 9.51 -2.87 4.62
CA LYS A 31 9.12 -4.18 4.11
C LYS A 31 7.58 -4.29 4.02
N LEU A 32 7.10 -5.02 3.03
CA LEU A 32 5.74 -5.53 2.98
C LEU A 32 5.73 -7.05 3.10
N VAL A 33 4.81 -7.57 3.90
CA VAL A 33 4.42 -8.97 3.93
C VAL A 33 3.03 -9.07 3.34
N ILE A 34 2.85 -9.95 2.35
CA ILE A 34 1.60 -10.10 1.61
C ILE A 34 1.22 -11.58 1.65
N ARG A 35 -0.01 -11.87 2.08
CA ARG A 35 -0.62 -13.19 1.95
C ARG A 35 -1.55 -13.19 0.74
N HIS A 36 -1.36 -14.13 -0.18
CA HIS A 36 -2.12 -14.16 -1.42
C HIS A 36 -2.31 -15.57 -2.00
N GLY A 37 -3.38 -15.74 -2.75
CA GLY A 37 -3.76 -16.94 -3.51
C GLY A 37 -4.60 -16.51 -4.71
N ASP A 38 -5.89 -16.86 -4.74
CA ASP A 38 -6.81 -16.29 -5.73
C ASP A 38 -7.13 -14.81 -5.43
N THR A 39 -7.01 -14.40 -4.16
CA THR A 39 -7.18 -13.02 -3.66
C THR A 39 -5.93 -12.52 -2.96
N VAL A 40 -5.93 -11.25 -2.55
CA VAL A 40 -5.07 -10.80 -1.46
C VAL A 40 -5.75 -11.08 -0.12
N ASP A 41 -5.23 -12.07 0.61
CA ASP A 41 -5.76 -12.49 1.90
C ASP A 41 -5.39 -11.52 3.02
N ALA A 42 -4.16 -11.01 3.02
CA ALA A 42 -3.73 -10.04 4.01
C ALA A 42 -2.47 -9.27 3.62
N ILE A 43 -2.24 -8.15 4.32
CA ILE A 43 -0.96 -7.42 4.28
C ILE A 43 -0.49 -7.05 5.69
N SER A 44 0.82 -6.92 5.87
CA SER A 44 1.44 -6.28 7.04
C SER A 44 2.65 -5.45 6.58
N VAL A 45 2.86 -4.32 7.24
CA VAL A 45 3.84 -3.31 6.83
C VAL A 45 4.86 -3.15 7.95
N LEU A 46 6.14 -3.32 7.63
CA LEU A 46 7.24 -2.84 8.45
C LEU A 46 7.60 -1.43 7.97
N TYR A 47 7.55 -0.47 8.87
CA TYR A 47 7.85 0.92 8.57
C TYR A 47 8.77 1.52 9.63
N GLU A 48 9.53 2.53 9.22
CA GLU A 48 10.37 3.31 10.13
C GLU A 48 9.56 4.52 10.63
N ARG A 49 9.51 4.69 11.95
CA ARG A 49 8.95 5.85 12.64
C ARG A 49 9.97 6.39 13.63
N ASN A 50 10.29 7.68 13.51
CA ASN A 50 11.26 8.38 14.36
C ASN A 50 12.59 7.59 14.49
N GLY A 51 13.04 6.97 13.40
CA GLY A 51 14.28 6.17 13.36
C GLY A 51 14.20 4.78 14.00
N ARG A 52 13.00 4.28 14.32
CA ARG A 52 12.76 2.90 14.81
C ARG A 52 11.83 2.15 13.88
N GLU A 53 12.04 0.84 13.75
CA GLU A 53 11.16 -0.01 12.95
C GLU A 53 9.97 -0.51 13.77
N GLU A 54 8.77 -0.43 13.18
CA GLU A 54 7.50 -0.87 13.75
C GLU A 54 6.73 -1.70 12.72
N TRP A 55 6.04 -2.74 13.19
CA TRP A 55 5.12 -3.53 12.38
C TRP A 55 3.68 -3.08 12.59
N THR A 56 2.89 -3.08 11.52
CA THR A 56 1.43 -3.15 11.67
C THR A 56 1.02 -4.57 12.06
N ASP A 57 -0.17 -4.70 12.66
CA ASP A 57 -0.86 -5.99 12.68
C ASP A 57 -1.05 -6.54 11.25
N LEU A 58 -1.37 -7.84 11.15
CA LEU A 58 -1.78 -8.44 9.88
C LEU A 58 -3.21 -8.01 9.54
N TRP A 59 -3.36 -7.26 8.46
CA TRP A 59 -4.65 -6.77 7.97
C TRP A 59 -5.24 -7.75 6.98
N GLY A 60 -6.12 -8.63 7.47
CA GLY A 60 -6.78 -9.68 6.71
C GLY A 60 -6.68 -11.03 7.41
N GLY A 61 -6.82 -12.12 6.64
CA GLY A 61 -6.81 -13.49 7.16
C GLY A 61 -5.49 -14.25 7.01
N GLN A 62 -5.47 -15.47 7.53
CA GLN A 62 -4.32 -16.39 7.44
C GLN A 62 -4.31 -17.24 6.15
N GLY A 63 -5.18 -16.93 5.19
CA GLY A 63 -5.25 -17.64 3.91
C GLY A 63 -4.03 -17.41 3.03
N GLY A 64 -4.02 -18.04 1.86
CA GLY A 64 -2.97 -17.86 0.85
C GLY A 64 -1.57 -18.30 1.28
N THR A 65 -0.60 -17.97 0.42
CA THR A 65 0.84 -18.13 0.63
C THR A 65 1.47 -16.79 0.99
N LEU A 66 2.58 -16.82 1.73
CA LEU A 66 3.27 -15.61 2.18
C LEU A 66 4.36 -15.20 1.17
N SER A 67 4.41 -13.91 0.86
CA SER A 67 5.46 -13.28 0.05
C SER A 67 5.96 -12.01 0.75
N GLU A 68 7.24 -11.70 0.57
CA GLU A 68 7.87 -10.53 1.17
C GLU A 68 8.47 -9.61 0.11
N ILE A 69 8.33 -8.31 0.33
CA ILE A 69 9.01 -7.26 -0.43
C ILE A 69 9.92 -6.50 0.53
N CYS A 70 11.24 -6.61 0.33
CA CYS A 70 12.24 -5.85 1.07
C CYS A 70 12.74 -4.67 0.22
N LEU A 71 12.49 -3.44 0.68
CA LEU A 71 12.98 -2.24 0.02
C LEU A 71 14.41 -1.93 0.42
N ARG A 72 15.23 -1.54 -0.56
CA ARG A 72 16.57 -0.98 -0.30
C ARG A 72 16.46 0.37 0.42
N PRO A 73 17.53 0.86 1.09
CA PRO A 73 17.48 2.12 1.85
C PRO A 73 16.94 3.33 1.07
N ASP A 74 17.25 3.38 -0.22
CA ASP A 74 16.93 4.45 -1.18
C ASP A 74 15.79 4.08 -2.15
N GLU A 75 15.17 2.92 -1.93
CA GLU A 75 14.00 2.45 -2.68
C GLU A 75 12.70 2.80 -1.94
N HIS A 76 11.70 3.28 -2.67
CA HIS A 76 10.39 3.62 -2.13
C HIS A 76 9.30 3.34 -3.16
N PHE A 77 8.10 3.03 -2.67
CA PHE A 77 6.94 2.83 -3.53
C PHE A 77 6.48 4.15 -4.16
N THR A 78 6.24 4.10 -5.46
CA THR A 78 5.76 5.20 -6.32
C THR A 78 4.33 4.96 -6.81
N GLY A 79 3.79 3.76 -6.60
CA GLY A 79 2.40 3.47 -6.87
C GLY A 79 2.00 2.05 -6.47
N VAL A 80 0.69 1.83 -6.47
CA VAL A 80 0.08 0.51 -6.38
C VAL A 80 -0.92 0.39 -7.51
N VAL A 81 -0.91 -0.74 -8.22
CA VAL A 81 -1.98 -1.11 -9.15
C VAL A 81 -2.57 -2.43 -8.70
N GLY A 82 -3.81 -2.69 -9.05
CA GLY A 82 -4.45 -3.93 -8.63
C GLY A 82 -5.82 -4.11 -9.24
N HIS A 83 -6.48 -5.18 -8.85
CA HIS A 83 -7.86 -5.46 -9.21
C HIS A 83 -8.68 -5.74 -7.95
N TYR A 84 -9.95 -5.38 -7.97
CA TYR A 84 -10.91 -5.79 -6.95
C TYR A 84 -12.18 -6.34 -7.60
N GLY A 85 -12.85 -7.25 -6.92
CA GLY A 85 -13.97 -7.98 -7.49
C GLY A 85 -14.63 -8.88 -6.48
N GLU A 86 -15.75 -9.47 -6.88
CA GLU A 86 -16.47 -10.45 -6.09
C GLU A 86 -15.68 -11.76 -5.99
N PHE A 87 -15.59 -12.32 -4.78
CA PHE A 87 -15.02 -13.63 -4.51
C PHE A 87 -15.65 -14.23 -3.25
N ASP A 88 -16.24 -15.42 -3.37
CA ASP A 88 -17.03 -16.09 -2.32
C ASP A 88 -18.10 -15.19 -1.68
N GLY A 89 -18.84 -14.43 -2.50
CA GLY A 89 -19.92 -13.55 -2.06
C GLY A 89 -19.46 -12.24 -1.42
N SER A 90 -18.16 -11.92 -1.43
CA SER A 90 -17.61 -10.67 -0.89
C SER A 90 -16.80 -9.92 -1.94
N PHE A 91 -16.94 -8.59 -2.01
CA PHE A 91 -16.05 -7.76 -2.83
C PHE A 91 -14.73 -7.51 -2.09
N VAL A 92 -13.62 -7.95 -2.68
CA VAL A 92 -12.29 -7.93 -2.06
C VAL A 92 -11.22 -7.52 -3.07
N VAL A 93 -10.03 -7.19 -2.57
CA VAL A 93 -8.85 -7.00 -3.41
C VAL A 93 -8.42 -8.36 -3.98
N ARG A 94 -8.47 -8.49 -5.31
CA ARG A 94 -8.17 -9.70 -6.07
C ARG A 94 -6.67 -9.80 -6.34
N SER A 95 -6.03 -8.68 -6.69
CA SER A 95 -4.58 -8.61 -6.88
C SER A 95 -3.99 -7.27 -6.54
N LEU A 96 -2.69 -7.29 -6.21
CA LEU A 96 -1.86 -6.09 -6.03
C LEU A 96 -0.50 -6.27 -6.71
N THR A 97 -0.07 -5.21 -7.41
CA THR A 97 1.29 -5.02 -7.88
C THR A 97 1.81 -3.71 -7.30
N PHE A 98 2.91 -3.79 -6.55
CA PHE A 98 3.56 -2.64 -5.95
C PHE A 98 4.67 -2.14 -6.88
N VAL A 99 4.66 -0.85 -7.17
CA VAL A 99 5.65 -0.21 -8.06
C VAL A 99 6.54 0.69 -7.23
N SER A 100 7.86 0.50 -7.32
CA SER A 100 8.87 1.36 -6.70
C SER A 100 9.56 2.25 -7.74
N ASN A 101 10.41 3.16 -7.27
CA ASN A 101 11.30 3.94 -8.12
C ASN A 101 12.37 3.10 -8.85
N ALA A 102 12.49 1.80 -8.54
CA ALA A 102 13.50 0.92 -9.12
C ALA A 102 12.92 -0.32 -9.83
N ARG A 103 11.80 -0.88 -9.36
CA ARG A 103 11.25 -2.15 -9.82
C ARG A 103 9.78 -2.32 -9.45
N SER A 104 9.15 -3.34 -10.00
CA SER A 104 7.77 -3.74 -9.66
C SER A 104 7.76 -5.10 -8.95
N PHE A 105 6.77 -5.31 -8.10
CA PHE A 105 6.60 -6.52 -7.28
C PHE A 105 5.15 -7.03 -7.40
N GLY A 106 4.99 -8.28 -7.83
CA GLY A 106 3.67 -8.90 -8.05
C GLY A 106 3.48 -9.36 -9.51
N PRO A 107 2.23 -9.60 -9.94
CA PRO A 107 1.02 -9.47 -9.13
C PRO A 107 0.97 -10.51 -8.01
N TYR A 108 0.44 -10.10 -6.86
CA TYR A 108 0.08 -10.97 -5.75
C TYR A 108 -1.44 -11.15 -5.77
N GLY A 109 -1.93 -12.37 -5.94
CA GLY A 109 -3.33 -12.65 -6.23
C GLY A 109 -3.63 -12.84 -7.72
N GLN A 110 -4.91 -12.77 -8.12
CA GLN A 110 -5.33 -12.86 -9.51
C GLN A 110 -5.82 -11.51 -10.06
N GLU A 111 -5.38 -11.18 -11.27
CA GLU A 111 -5.82 -9.99 -12.01
C GLU A 111 -7.21 -10.21 -12.61
N ASP A 112 -8.21 -10.16 -11.74
CA ASP A 112 -9.62 -10.41 -12.06
C ASP A 112 -10.51 -9.33 -11.42
N GLY A 113 -11.58 -8.95 -12.12
CA GLY A 113 -12.47 -7.85 -11.73
C GLY A 113 -12.04 -6.48 -12.25
N VAL A 114 -12.33 -5.44 -11.45
CA VAL A 114 -12.15 -4.04 -11.84
C VAL A 114 -10.72 -3.57 -11.54
N PRO A 115 -9.96 -3.08 -12.54
CA PRO A 115 -8.63 -2.54 -12.31
C PRO A 115 -8.68 -1.21 -11.58
N PHE A 116 -7.68 -0.95 -10.73
CA PHE A 116 -7.47 0.32 -10.06
C PHE A 116 -5.99 0.67 -9.97
N ALA A 117 -5.71 1.96 -9.76
CA ALA A 117 -4.37 2.48 -9.55
C ALA A 117 -4.36 3.57 -8.48
N LEU A 118 -3.33 3.55 -7.64
CA LEU A 118 -3.01 4.53 -6.61
C LEU A 118 -1.60 5.07 -6.85
N PRO A 119 -1.42 6.03 -7.79
CA PRO A 119 -0.11 6.60 -8.09
C PRO A 119 0.32 7.59 -6.99
N ALA A 120 1.61 7.65 -6.71
CA ALA A 120 2.18 8.67 -5.81
C ALA A 120 2.37 10.03 -6.48
N ALA A 121 2.10 10.16 -7.78
CA ALA A 121 2.10 11.42 -8.56
C ALA A 121 3.35 12.30 -8.35
N GLY A 122 4.54 11.70 -8.38
CA GLY A 122 5.83 12.39 -8.15
C GLY A 122 6.22 12.52 -6.66
N GLY A 123 5.38 12.02 -5.76
CA GLY A 123 5.71 11.77 -4.36
C GLY A 123 6.16 10.33 -4.10
N LYS A 124 6.17 9.96 -2.81
CA LYS A 124 6.47 8.60 -2.34
C LYS A 124 5.41 8.11 -1.37
N ILE A 125 5.09 6.81 -1.43
CA ILE A 125 4.17 6.18 -0.47
C ILE A 125 4.91 5.97 0.85
N LEU A 126 4.34 6.47 1.95
CA LEU A 126 4.86 6.35 3.32
C LEU A 126 4.16 5.28 4.15
N GLY A 127 2.94 4.93 3.79
CA GLY A 127 2.12 4.01 4.58
C GLY A 127 0.81 3.70 3.88
N PHE A 128 -0.03 2.94 4.56
CA PHE A 128 -1.26 2.40 4.01
C PHE A 128 -2.42 2.57 5.00
N HIS A 129 -3.63 2.56 4.47
CA HIS A 129 -4.86 2.32 5.21
C HIS A 129 -5.67 1.29 4.42
N ALA A 130 -6.57 0.57 5.07
CA ALA A 130 -7.27 -0.53 4.45
C ALA A 130 -8.63 -0.78 5.10
N ARG A 131 -9.41 -1.63 4.44
CA ARG A 131 -10.49 -2.38 5.07
C ARG A 131 -10.14 -3.85 5.01
N SER A 132 -10.29 -4.55 6.13
CA SER A 132 -9.96 -5.97 6.20
C SER A 132 -10.89 -6.75 7.12
N GLY A 133 -11.26 -7.95 6.70
CA GLY A 133 -11.92 -8.99 7.47
C GLY A 133 -11.20 -10.32 7.30
N ARG A 134 -11.89 -11.30 6.71
CA ARG A 134 -11.28 -12.61 6.35
C ARG A 134 -10.22 -12.47 5.25
N ARG A 135 -10.33 -11.43 4.42
CA ARG A 135 -9.42 -11.08 3.32
C ARG A 135 -9.15 -9.57 3.37
N LEU A 136 -8.31 -9.07 2.47
CA LEU A 136 -8.17 -7.63 2.26
C LEU A 136 -9.35 -7.13 1.41
N ASP A 137 -10.28 -6.41 2.03
CA ASP A 137 -11.47 -5.88 1.36
C ASP A 137 -11.12 -4.68 0.48
N ALA A 138 -10.30 -3.75 0.97
CA ALA A 138 -9.86 -2.56 0.24
C ALA A 138 -8.51 -2.04 0.71
N LEU A 139 -7.77 -1.36 -0.17
CA LEU A 139 -6.45 -0.77 0.13
C LEU A 139 -6.38 0.69 -0.31
N GLY A 140 -5.76 1.52 0.51
CA GLY A 140 -5.39 2.89 0.21
C GLY A 140 -3.98 3.22 0.67
N THR A 141 -3.46 4.35 0.21
CA THR A 141 -2.06 4.75 0.42
C THR A 141 -1.95 6.15 1.01
N TYR A 142 -0.92 6.37 1.82
CA TYR A 142 -0.48 7.69 2.25
C TYR A 142 0.74 8.14 1.45
N VAL A 143 0.61 9.27 0.76
CA VAL A 143 1.64 9.78 -0.15
C VAL A 143 2.22 11.07 0.41
N LYS A 144 3.54 11.14 0.53
CA LYS A 144 4.26 12.39 0.79
C LYS A 144 4.74 12.97 -0.53
N MET A 145 4.25 14.16 -0.86
CA MET A 145 4.72 14.90 -2.02
C MET A 145 6.15 15.40 -1.79
N ALA A 146 6.96 15.44 -2.84
CA ALA A 146 8.21 16.19 -2.81
C ALA A 146 7.89 17.68 -2.69
N ASP A 147 8.55 18.41 -1.78
CA ASP A 147 8.38 19.86 -1.69
C ASP A 147 8.77 20.49 -3.03
N GLN A 148 7.82 21.13 -3.71
CA GLN A 148 8.08 21.91 -4.93
C GLN A 148 8.76 23.26 -4.65
N SER A 149 9.69 23.32 -3.70
CA SER A 149 10.52 24.51 -3.51
C SER A 149 11.81 24.38 -4.31
N ARG A 150 11.81 25.06 -5.48
CA ARG A 150 12.94 25.60 -6.25
C ARG A 150 13.03 25.11 -7.70
N LYS A 151 12.12 25.61 -8.53
CA LYS A 151 12.45 26.01 -9.90
C LYS A 151 11.82 27.39 -10.19
N THR A 152 12.39 28.42 -9.59
CA THR A 152 12.31 29.77 -10.17
C THR A 152 13.61 29.97 -10.94
N PRO A 153 13.60 30.05 -12.28
CA PRO A 153 14.73 30.64 -12.98
C PRO A 153 14.73 32.13 -12.60
N ARG A 154 15.82 32.62 -12.00
CA ARG A 154 16.08 34.06 -11.99
C ARG A 154 16.55 34.42 -13.40
N ASN A 155 15.75 35.21 -14.12
CA ASN A 155 16.30 36.14 -15.11
C ASN A 155 16.60 37.46 -14.41
#